data_AF-A0A0K2RN58-F1
#
_entry.id   AF-A0A0K2RN58-F1
#
_cell.length_a   1.000
_cell.length_b   1.000
_cell.length_c   1.000
_cell.angle_alpha   90.00
_cell.angle_beta   90.00
_cell.angle_gamma   90.00
#
_symmetry.space_group_name_H-M   'P 1'
#
loop_
_entity.id
_entity.type
_entity.pdbx_description
1 polymer ?
#
loop_
_entity_poly.entity_id
_entity_poly.type
_entity_poly.pdbx_seq_one_letter_code
_entity_poly.pdbx_strand_id
1 'polypeptide(L)'
;MTAHPKPLLLPRLRALMILLLALVLPVALSGTAAADTGKSPRTWTVQVGSESSDQAIQGMSFLPKNIYINAGDKVTWEANAAEIHTVTFLAAGQTIESTQPFDPFSPLYISAQGGTSYDGHSYYNSGVMSNVSNSGFAEVGSYTLKFPDAGDFTYYCLVHGAAMKGTVHVRARVRTTHTPRSNTTTG
;
A
#
# COMPACT_ATOMS: atom_id res chain seq x y z
N MET A 1 67.67 -50.31 36.29
CA MET A 1 67.23 -50.79 34.96
C MET A 1 65.80 -51.29 35.09
N THR A 2 64.98 -51.07 34.06
CA THR A 2 63.55 -51.44 33.91
C THR A 2 62.52 -50.53 34.61
N ALA A 3 61.51 -50.14 33.84
CA ALA A 3 60.55 -49.08 34.10
C ALA A 3 59.27 -49.59 34.78
N HIS A 4 58.59 -48.72 35.53
CA HIS A 4 57.14 -48.83 35.75
C HIS A 4 56.44 -47.49 35.48
N PRO A 5 55.35 -47.49 34.68
CA PRO A 5 54.66 -46.28 34.24
C PRO A 5 53.72 -45.77 35.34
N LYS A 6 53.57 -44.44 35.44
CA LYS A 6 52.51 -43.82 36.26
C LYS A 6 51.38 -43.28 35.37
N PRO A 7 50.12 -43.47 35.79
CA PRO A 7 48.96 -43.49 34.91
C PRO A 7 48.45 -42.11 34.53
N LEU A 8 47.80 -42.05 33.36
CA LEU A 8 47.00 -40.94 32.85
C LEU A 8 46.00 -40.45 33.92
N LEU A 9 46.25 -39.26 34.47
CA LEU A 9 45.31 -38.57 35.37
C LEU A 9 44.94 -37.17 34.85
N LEU A 10 44.97 -36.96 33.54
CA LEU A 10 44.64 -35.68 32.91
C LEU A 10 43.39 -35.59 32.00
N PRO A 11 42.54 -36.63 31.76
CA PRO A 11 41.31 -36.39 31.00
C PRO A 11 40.10 -36.02 31.87
N ARG A 12 40.09 -36.36 33.18
CA ARG A 12 38.90 -36.20 34.04
C ARG A 12 38.70 -34.81 34.62
N LEU A 13 39.72 -33.95 34.64
CA LEU A 13 39.59 -32.58 35.16
C LEU A 13 39.08 -31.58 34.10
N ARG A 14 39.23 -31.87 32.81
CA ARG A 14 38.69 -31.03 31.71
C ARG A 14 37.20 -31.27 31.44
N ALA A 15 36.69 -32.46 31.75
CA ALA A 15 35.27 -32.79 31.55
C ALA A 15 34.33 -32.12 32.57
N LEU A 16 34.83 -31.77 33.77
CA LEU A 16 33.99 -31.14 34.81
C LEU A 16 33.88 -29.62 34.68
N MET A 17 34.85 -28.94 34.03
CA MET A 17 34.77 -27.49 33.77
C MET A 17 33.93 -27.11 32.55
N ILE A 18 33.70 -28.02 31.60
CA ILE A 18 32.76 -27.78 30.50
C ILE A 18 31.31 -28.02 30.97
N LEU A 19 31.10 -28.85 31.99
CA LEU A 19 29.78 -29.10 32.56
C LEU A 19 29.29 -27.98 33.49
N LEU A 20 30.19 -27.18 34.09
CA LEU A 20 29.85 -26.07 35.00
C LEU A 20 29.63 -24.72 34.30
N LEU A 21 29.94 -24.59 33.01
CA LEU A 21 29.54 -23.42 32.21
C LEU A 21 28.15 -23.60 31.56
N ALA A 22 27.51 -24.76 31.76
CA ALA A 22 26.19 -25.08 31.24
C ALA A 22 25.03 -24.75 32.23
N LEU A 23 25.29 -24.04 33.33
CA LEU A 23 24.31 -23.85 34.42
C LEU A 23 24.13 -22.39 34.92
N VAL A 24 24.25 -21.36 34.05
CA VAL A 24 23.98 -19.97 34.51
C VAL A 24 23.12 -19.09 33.56
N LEU A 25 22.50 -19.61 32.50
CA LEU A 25 21.50 -18.79 31.77
C LEU A 25 20.26 -19.60 31.38
N PRO A 26 19.19 -19.50 32.18
CA PRO A 26 17.87 -19.49 31.56
C PRO A 26 16.92 -18.51 32.26
N VAL A 27 17.11 -17.20 32.13
CA VAL A 27 16.03 -16.24 32.45
C VAL A 27 16.14 -15.03 31.53
N ALA A 28 14.98 -14.62 30.99
CA ALA A 28 14.72 -13.47 30.13
C ALA A 28 14.87 -13.69 28.62
N LEU A 29 14.03 -14.57 28.07
CA LEU A 29 13.55 -14.42 26.69
C LEU A 29 12.02 -14.48 26.61
N SER A 30 11.34 -13.81 27.54
CA SER A 30 9.90 -13.55 27.43
C SER A 30 9.67 -12.21 26.73
N GLY A 31 10.17 -12.08 25.50
CA GLY A 31 9.69 -11.04 24.61
C GLY A 31 8.24 -11.35 24.26
N THR A 32 7.32 -10.40 24.47
CA THR A 32 5.97 -10.52 23.94
C THR A 32 6.09 -10.63 22.42
N ALA A 33 5.72 -11.77 21.85
CA ALA A 33 5.45 -11.85 20.43
C ALA A 33 4.18 -11.03 20.18
N ALA A 34 4.33 -9.78 19.75
CA ALA A 34 3.20 -9.04 19.18
C ALA A 34 2.79 -9.79 17.90
N ALA A 35 1.56 -10.30 17.87
CA ALA A 35 1.01 -10.83 16.64
C ALA A 35 1.02 -9.72 15.59
N ASP A 36 1.69 -9.94 14.45
CA ASP A 36 1.59 -9.05 13.29
C ASP A 36 0.11 -8.96 12.91
N THR A 37 -0.49 -7.76 13.04
CA THR A 37 -1.93 -7.54 12.91
C THR A 37 -2.40 -7.53 11.44
N GLY A 38 -1.76 -8.35 10.61
CA GLY A 38 -2.04 -8.49 9.20
C GLY A 38 -1.32 -7.44 8.36
N LYS A 39 -0.25 -7.87 7.67
CA LYS A 39 0.43 -7.22 6.52
C LYS A 39 0.46 -5.69 6.54
N SER A 40 1.63 -5.07 6.77
CA SER A 40 1.84 -3.62 6.63
C SER A 40 1.13 -3.00 5.41
N PRO A 41 0.67 -1.73 5.52
CA PRO A 41 0.05 -1.01 4.40
C PRO A 41 0.86 -1.11 3.11
N ARG A 42 0.18 -1.37 2.00
CA ARG A 42 0.78 -1.48 0.66
C ARG A 42 0.46 -0.26 -0.19
N THR A 43 1.34 0.02 -1.15
CA THR A 43 1.04 0.95 -2.25
C THR A 43 0.80 0.12 -3.50
N TRP A 44 -0.28 0.44 -4.22
CA TRP A 44 -0.67 -0.20 -5.47
C TRP A 44 -0.64 0.81 -6.61
N THR A 45 -0.33 0.37 -7.83
CA THR A 45 -0.22 1.27 -8.99
C THR A 45 -1.38 1.07 -9.96
N VAL A 46 -1.91 2.16 -10.49
CA VAL A 46 -2.85 2.23 -11.61
C VAL A 46 -2.26 3.11 -12.70
N GLN A 47 -2.22 2.64 -13.94
CA GLN A 47 -1.81 3.47 -15.07
C GLN A 47 -3.00 4.32 -15.56
N VAL A 48 -2.72 5.56 -15.91
CA VAL A 48 -3.69 6.54 -16.41
C VAL A 48 -3.42 6.79 -17.89
N GLY A 49 -4.34 6.33 -18.73
CA GLY A 49 -4.14 6.30 -20.16
C GLY A 49 -3.28 5.10 -20.60
N SER A 50 -3.28 4.87 -21.91
CA SER A 50 -2.42 3.88 -22.57
C SER A 50 -2.12 4.37 -23.96
N GLU A 51 -0.90 4.14 -24.46
CA GLU A 51 -0.57 4.51 -25.83
C GLU A 51 0.37 3.50 -26.51
N SER A 52 0.38 3.50 -27.85
CA SER A 52 1.45 2.86 -28.62
C SER A 52 2.75 3.64 -28.46
N SER A 53 3.91 3.00 -28.71
CA SER A 53 5.22 3.63 -28.53
C SER A 53 5.46 4.87 -29.39
N ASP A 54 4.78 4.95 -30.53
CA ASP A 54 4.79 6.10 -31.45
C ASP A 54 3.65 7.10 -31.17
N GLN A 55 2.87 6.88 -30.10
CA GLN A 55 1.73 7.69 -29.67
C GLN A 55 0.55 7.74 -30.67
N ALA A 56 0.61 6.99 -31.77
CA ALA A 56 -0.42 6.99 -32.81
C ALA A 56 -1.75 6.38 -32.34
N ILE A 57 -1.70 5.47 -31.37
CA ILE A 57 -2.87 4.85 -30.75
C ILE A 57 -2.93 5.32 -29.31
N GLN A 58 -4.03 5.98 -28.94
CA GLN A 58 -4.31 6.45 -27.58
C GLN A 58 -5.50 5.69 -26.99
N GLY A 59 -5.41 5.31 -25.72
CA GLY A 59 -6.36 4.49 -25.00
C GLY A 59 -6.86 5.20 -23.76
N MET A 60 -8.14 5.57 -23.76
CA MET A 60 -8.84 6.24 -22.65
C MET A 60 -9.19 5.23 -21.55
N SER A 61 -8.24 4.82 -20.72
CA SER A 61 -8.45 3.78 -19.72
C SER A 61 -7.61 3.95 -18.46
N PHE A 62 -8.18 3.53 -17.32
CA PHE A 62 -7.42 3.24 -16.12
C PHE A 62 -7.06 1.75 -16.12
N LEU A 63 -5.79 1.42 -15.87
CA LEU A 63 -5.30 0.04 -15.93
C LEU A 63 -4.61 -0.36 -14.61
N PRO A 64 -5.18 -1.32 -13.85
CA PRO A 64 -6.49 -1.94 -14.06
C PRO A 64 -7.64 -0.96 -13.77
N LYS A 65 -8.80 -1.18 -14.40
CA LYS A 65 -10.02 -0.39 -14.16
C LYS A 65 -10.54 -0.55 -12.72
N ASN A 66 -10.47 -1.77 -12.19
CA ASN A 66 -10.88 -2.09 -10.83
C ASN A 66 -9.66 -2.56 -10.06
N ILE A 67 -9.43 -1.97 -8.90
CA ILE A 67 -8.34 -2.36 -8.00
C ILE A 67 -8.90 -2.74 -6.64
N TYR A 68 -8.39 -3.83 -6.07
CA TYR A 68 -8.85 -4.37 -4.80
C TYR A 68 -7.73 -4.28 -3.77
N ILE A 69 -7.94 -3.47 -2.75
CA ILE A 69 -6.94 -3.16 -1.71
C ILE A 69 -7.52 -3.38 -0.31
N ASN A 70 -6.68 -3.27 0.71
CA ASN A 70 -7.15 -3.28 2.10
C ASN A 70 -7.18 -1.86 2.68
N ALA A 71 -8.07 -1.63 3.64
CA ALA A 71 -8.09 -0.41 4.43
C ALA A 71 -6.68 -0.07 4.97
N GLY A 72 -6.27 1.18 4.82
CA GLY A 72 -4.95 1.70 5.13
C GLY A 72 -3.93 1.66 3.98
N ASP A 73 -4.20 0.92 2.90
CA ASP A 73 -3.35 0.89 1.70
C ASP A 73 -3.42 2.23 0.93
N LYS A 74 -2.49 2.41 0.00
CA LYS A 74 -2.44 3.54 -0.94
C LYS A 74 -2.64 3.07 -2.37
N VAL A 75 -3.18 3.94 -3.20
CA VAL A 75 -3.16 3.81 -4.66
C VAL A 75 -2.38 4.99 -5.22
N THR A 76 -1.43 4.68 -6.10
CA THR A 76 -0.68 5.63 -6.92
C THR A 76 -1.16 5.49 -8.36
N TRP A 77 -1.64 6.58 -8.92
CA TRP A 77 -1.93 6.70 -10.34
C TRP A 77 -0.71 7.29 -11.04
N GLU A 78 -0.29 6.68 -12.15
CA GLU A 78 0.86 7.10 -12.94
C GLU A 78 0.39 7.49 -14.35
N ALA A 79 0.84 8.65 -14.84
CA ALA A 79 0.52 9.08 -16.19
C ALA A 79 1.22 8.19 -17.23
N ASN A 80 0.46 7.68 -18.21
CA ASN A 80 0.91 6.69 -19.18
C ASN A 80 0.39 6.96 -20.60
N ALA A 81 0.01 8.21 -20.87
CA ALA A 81 -0.39 8.67 -22.19
C ALA A 81 -0.03 10.16 -22.35
N ALA A 82 0.20 10.57 -23.60
CA ALA A 82 0.38 11.97 -23.96
C ALA A 82 -0.94 12.73 -23.89
N GLU A 83 -2.06 12.06 -24.19
CA GLU A 83 -3.40 12.60 -23.98
C GLU A 83 -3.61 12.97 -22.50
N ILE A 84 -4.22 14.13 -22.26
CA ILE A 84 -4.47 14.61 -20.90
C ILE A 84 -5.56 13.80 -20.21
N HIS A 85 -5.34 13.51 -18.95
CA HIS A 85 -6.30 12.82 -18.09
C HIS A 85 -6.39 13.47 -16.71
N THR A 86 -7.40 13.07 -15.94
CA THR A 86 -7.46 13.34 -14.50
C THR A 86 -7.84 12.06 -13.75
N VAL A 87 -7.53 12.03 -12.45
CA VAL A 87 -8.10 11.09 -11.49
C VAL A 87 -8.96 11.90 -10.55
N THR A 88 -10.28 11.74 -10.68
CA THR A 88 -11.23 12.59 -9.96
C THR A 88 -12.26 11.75 -9.21
N PHE A 89 -12.29 11.89 -7.89
CA PHE A 89 -13.38 11.42 -7.06
C PHE A 89 -14.36 12.57 -6.88
N LEU A 90 -15.62 12.36 -7.27
CA LEU A 90 -16.66 13.37 -7.15
C LEU A 90 -17.13 13.48 -5.70
N ALA A 91 -17.56 14.67 -5.29
CA ALA A 91 -18.18 14.83 -3.98
C ALA A 91 -19.50 14.06 -3.89
N ALA A 92 -19.89 13.64 -2.69
CA ALA A 92 -21.16 12.99 -2.45
C ALA A 92 -22.33 13.82 -3.03
N GLY A 93 -23.17 13.18 -3.86
CA GLY A 93 -24.29 13.84 -4.55
C GLY A 93 -23.93 14.51 -5.88
N GLN A 94 -22.65 14.63 -6.23
CA GLN A 94 -22.22 15.11 -7.54
C GLN A 94 -22.22 13.96 -8.56
N THR A 95 -22.62 14.24 -9.79
CA THR A 95 -22.58 13.28 -10.92
C THR A 95 -21.54 13.69 -11.95
N ILE A 96 -21.09 12.74 -12.77
CA ILE A 96 -20.10 13.03 -13.80
C ILE A 96 -20.64 14.03 -14.83
N GLU A 97 -21.93 13.99 -15.14
CA GLU A 97 -22.61 14.90 -16.07
C GLU A 97 -22.52 16.37 -15.61
N SER A 98 -22.51 16.62 -14.30
CA SER A 98 -22.35 17.98 -13.75
C SER A 98 -20.95 18.58 -13.99
N THR A 99 -20.01 17.77 -14.46
CA THR A 99 -18.63 18.19 -14.76
C THR A 99 -18.33 18.27 -16.26
N GLN A 100 -19.36 18.09 -17.10
CA GLN A 100 -19.22 18.04 -18.55
C GLN A 100 -19.85 19.28 -19.22
N PRO A 101 -19.21 19.84 -20.26
CA PRO A 101 -17.89 19.48 -20.78
C PRO A 101 -16.75 19.87 -19.81
N PHE A 102 -15.57 19.27 -20.00
CA PHE A 102 -14.37 19.66 -19.25
C PHE A 102 -14.06 21.16 -19.42
N ASP A 103 -13.88 21.87 -18.30
CA ASP A 103 -13.47 23.28 -18.29
C ASP A 103 -11.96 23.41 -18.06
N PRO A 104 -11.16 23.75 -19.10
CA PRO A 104 -9.70 23.86 -18.99
C PRO A 104 -9.24 25.12 -18.24
N PHE A 105 -10.15 26.02 -17.86
CA PHE A 105 -9.82 27.24 -17.12
C PHE A 105 -10.21 27.16 -15.65
N SER A 106 -10.93 26.12 -15.23
CA SER A 106 -11.35 25.92 -13.85
C SER A 106 -10.22 25.32 -13.01
N PRO A 107 -9.75 25.99 -11.94
CA PRO A 107 -8.76 25.42 -11.03
C PRO A 107 -9.21 24.10 -10.38
N LEU A 108 -10.52 23.89 -10.22
CA LEU A 108 -11.06 22.63 -9.68
C LEU A 108 -10.80 21.43 -10.60
N TYR A 109 -10.56 21.68 -11.89
CA TYR A 109 -10.43 20.64 -12.92
C TYR A 109 -8.96 20.40 -13.26
N ILE A 110 -8.17 21.48 -13.29
CA ILE A 110 -6.79 21.43 -13.78
C ILE A 110 -5.74 21.34 -12.67
N SER A 111 -6.09 21.65 -11.42
CA SER A 111 -5.16 21.62 -10.28
C SER A 111 -5.53 20.53 -9.28
N ALA A 112 -4.54 20.05 -8.53
CA ALA A 112 -4.77 19.08 -7.46
C ALA A 112 -5.75 19.62 -6.41
N GLN A 113 -6.71 18.79 -6.02
CA GLN A 113 -7.72 19.08 -5.00
C GLN A 113 -7.74 17.98 -3.93
N GLY A 114 -8.07 18.36 -2.70
CA GLY A 114 -8.11 17.46 -1.54
C GLY A 114 -6.76 17.25 -0.86
N GLY A 115 -6.70 16.26 0.02
CA GLY A 115 -5.48 15.86 0.74
C GLY A 115 -4.83 14.59 0.17
N THR A 116 -3.97 13.94 0.97
CA THR A 116 -3.30 12.68 0.60
C THR A 116 -3.97 11.43 1.18
N SER A 117 -5.00 11.61 2.00
CA SER A 117 -5.85 10.54 2.52
C SER A 117 -7.27 10.84 2.06
N TYR A 118 -7.89 9.91 1.34
CA TYR A 118 -9.24 10.07 0.84
C TYR A 118 -10.25 9.82 1.97
N ASP A 119 -11.25 10.69 2.09
CA ASP A 119 -12.30 10.62 3.11
C ASP A 119 -13.55 9.86 2.65
N GLY A 120 -13.57 9.42 1.38
CA GLY A 120 -14.68 8.65 0.82
C GLY A 120 -15.86 9.47 0.29
N HIS A 121 -15.86 10.80 0.47
CA HIS A 121 -17.06 11.62 0.17
C HIS A 121 -16.79 13.01 -0.39
N SER A 122 -15.60 13.60 -0.20
CA SER A 122 -15.29 14.94 -0.72
C SER A 122 -14.73 14.86 -2.14
N TYR A 123 -14.72 16.01 -2.82
CA TYR A 123 -14.11 16.13 -4.13
C TYR A 123 -12.57 16.05 -4.04
N TYR A 124 -11.98 15.15 -4.80
CA TYR A 124 -10.53 14.99 -4.95
C TYR A 124 -10.20 14.96 -6.44
N ASN A 125 -9.12 15.63 -6.83
CA ASN A 125 -8.68 15.67 -8.22
C ASN A 125 -7.15 15.67 -8.25
N SER A 126 -6.54 14.95 -9.18
CA SER A 126 -5.10 14.91 -9.38
C SER A 126 -4.51 16.22 -9.91
N GLY A 127 -5.31 17.05 -10.57
CA GLY A 127 -4.86 17.96 -11.62
C GLY A 127 -4.70 17.22 -12.95
N VAL A 128 -4.29 17.94 -13.99
CA VAL A 128 -4.04 17.34 -15.31
C VAL A 128 -2.81 16.43 -15.26
N MET A 129 -3.00 15.18 -15.69
CA MET A 129 -1.97 14.17 -15.80
C MET A 129 -1.67 13.89 -17.27
N SER A 130 -0.38 13.89 -17.62
CA SER A 130 0.16 13.47 -18.92
C SER A 130 1.60 12.96 -18.73
N ASN A 131 2.08 12.14 -19.66
CA ASN A 131 3.47 11.68 -19.69
C ASN A 131 4.40 12.58 -20.53
N VAL A 132 3.88 13.65 -21.15
CA VAL A 132 4.65 14.64 -21.90
C VAL A 132 4.70 15.99 -21.17
N SER A 133 5.74 16.78 -21.41
CA SER A 133 5.95 18.08 -20.76
C SER A 133 5.30 19.27 -21.45
N ASN A 134 4.60 19.05 -22.56
CA ASN A 134 4.07 20.09 -23.45
C ASN A 134 2.57 19.96 -23.74
N SER A 135 1.79 19.35 -22.84
CA SER A 135 0.33 19.22 -23.06
C SER A 135 -0.43 20.55 -22.97
N GLY A 136 0.20 21.59 -22.44
CA GLY A 136 -0.40 22.92 -22.23
C GLY A 136 -0.90 23.17 -20.81
N PHE A 137 -0.72 22.20 -19.90
CA PHE A 137 -1.10 22.30 -18.48
C PHE A 137 0.09 22.12 -17.55
N ALA A 138 -0.09 22.42 -16.26
CA ALA A 138 0.86 22.05 -15.23
C ALA A 138 0.77 20.53 -15.01
N GLU A 139 1.79 19.78 -15.43
CA GLU A 139 1.73 18.33 -15.50
C GLU A 139 1.87 17.64 -14.14
N VAL A 140 1.03 16.63 -13.92
CA VAL A 140 1.10 15.72 -12.79
C VAL A 140 1.45 14.32 -13.30
N GLY A 141 2.72 13.93 -13.15
CA GLY A 141 3.19 12.60 -13.57
C GLY A 141 2.71 11.46 -12.66
N SER A 142 2.40 11.76 -11.39
CA SER A 142 1.83 10.77 -10.46
C SER A 142 0.94 11.42 -9.40
N TYR A 143 -0.08 10.68 -8.95
CA TYR A 143 -1.02 11.10 -7.92
C TYR A 143 -1.23 9.96 -6.93
N THR A 144 -1.17 10.20 -5.62
CA THR A 144 -1.26 9.13 -4.61
C THR A 144 -2.24 9.45 -3.50
N LEU A 145 -3.16 8.52 -3.22
CA LEU A 145 -4.11 8.60 -2.11
C LEU A 145 -4.04 7.37 -1.20
N LYS A 146 -4.11 7.61 0.11
CA LYS A 146 -4.39 6.59 1.12
C LYS A 146 -5.91 6.38 1.25
N PHE A 147 -6.31 5.12 1.40
CA PHE A 147 -7.69 4.70 1.61
C PHE A 147 -7.87 4.12 3.01
N PRO A 148 -8.19 4.93 4.03
CA PRO A 148 -8.30 4.46 5.42
C PRO A 148 -9.52 3.57 5.65
N ASP A 149 -10.62 3.82 4.94
CA ASP A 149 -11.91 3.20 5.22
C ASP A 149 -12.32 2.20 4.13
N ALA A 150 -13.04 1.16 4.54
CA ALA A 150 -13.59 0.17 3.63
C ALA A 150 -14.75 0.76 2.82
N GLY A 151 -14.88 0.35 1.55
CA GLY A 151 -15.89 0.87 0.64
C GLY A 151 -15.50 0.72 -0.82
N ASP A 152 -16.43 1.08 -1.70
CA ASP A 152 -16.21 1.13 -3.15
C ASP A 152 -16.19 2.59 -3.61
N PHE A 153 -15.05 3.03 -4.11
CA PHE A 153 -14.82 4.42 -4.47
C PHE A 153 -14.61 4.53 -5.98
N THR A 154 -15.62 5.04 -6.68
CA THR A 154 -15.55 5.27 -8.13
C THR A 154 -14.92 6.62 -8.42
N TYR A 155 -14.01 6.65 -9.38
CA TYR A 155 -13.36 7.86 -9.88
C TYR A 155 -13.41 7.91 -11.40
N TYR A 156 -13.25 9.12 -11.93
CA TYR A 156 -13.42 9.44 -13.34
C TYR A 156 -12.23 10.25 -13.85
N CYS A 157 -12.01 10.19 -15.17
CA CYS A 157 -11.31 11.23 -15.88
C CYS A 157 -12.33 12.29 -16.31
N LEU A 158 -12.12 13.56 -15.96
CA LEU A 158 -13.04 14.64 -16.34
C LEU A 158 -12.98 14.96 -17.83
N VAL A 159 -11.85 14.70 -18.49
CA VAL A 159 -11.69 14.92 -19.94
C VAL A 159 -12.54 13.93 -20.74
N HIS A 160 -12.65 12.69 -20.25
CA HIS A 160 -13.31 11.57 -20.95
C HIS A 160 -14.65 11.17 -20.30
N GLY A 161 -15.11 11.95 -19.32
CA GLY A 161 -16.41 11.82 -18.67
C GLY A 161 -16.75 10.40 -18.22
N ALA A 162 -17.99 9.99 -18.49
CA ALA A 162 -18.51 8.68 -18.08
C ALA A 162 -17.81 7.49 -18.76
N ALA A 163 -17.12 7.71 -19.88
CA ALA A 163 -16.46 6.65 -20.64
C ALA A 163 -15.20 6.12 -19.94
N MET A 164 -14.48 6.98 -19.22
CA MET A 164 -13.27 6.62 -18.50
C MET A 164 -13.49 6.74 -16.99
N LYS A 165 -13.80 5.60 -16.37
CA LYS A 165 -13.96 5.47 -14.93
C LYS A 165 -13.27 4.24 -14.39
N GLY A 166 -12.82 4.31 -13.15
CA GLY A 166 -12.28 3.19 -12.39
C GLY A 166 -12.89 3.10 -11.00
N THR A 167 -12.64 2.00 -10.30
CA THR A 167 -13.14 1.80 -8.94
C THR A 167 -12.04 1.23 -8.05
N VAL A 168 -11.84 1.85 -6.89
CA VAL A 168 -11.03 1.31 -5.79
C VAL A 168 -11.97 0.58 -4.84
N HIS A 169 -11.82 -0.74 -4.75
CA HIS A 169 -12.54 -1.59 -3.82
C HIS A 169 -11.68 -1.81 -2.57
N VAL A 170 -12.10 -1.27 -1.44
CA VAL A 170 -11.34 -1.30 -0.19
C VAL A 170 -12.00 -2.26 0.78
N ARG A 171 -11.28 -3.34 1.13
CA ARG A 171 -11.73 -4.33 2.11
C ARG A 171 -11.33 -3.94 3.52
N ALA A 172 -12.19 -4.20 4.49
CA ALA A 172 -11.83 -4.04 5.90
C ALA A 172 -10.65 -4.96 6.26
N ARG A 173 -9.70 -4.44 7.05
CA ARG A 173 -8.67 -5.29 7.65
C ARG A 173 -9.26 -6.01 8.85
N VAL A 174 -9.21 -7.34 8.82
CA VAL A 174 -9.55 -8.15 10.00
C VAL A 174 -8.45 -7.94 11.03
N ARG A 175 -8.76 -7.19 12.08
CA ARG A 175 -7.89 -7.11 13.24
C ARG A 175 -8.05 -8.41 14.02
N THR A 176 -7.11 -9.35 13.89
CA THR A 176 -7.13 -10.57 14.69
C THR A 176 -6.93 -10.20 16.17
N THR A 177 -8.00 -10.13 16.93
CA THR A 177 -7.95 -10.11 18.39
C THR A 177 -7.52 -11.50 18.85
N HIS A 178 -6.25 -11.65 19.24
CA HIS A 178 -5.83 -12.82 20.00
C HIS A 178 -6.57 -12.77 21.34
N THR A 179 -7.59 -13.60 21.51
CA THR A 179 -8.18 -13.84 22.83
C THR A 179 -7.20 -14.75 23.56
N PRO A 180 -6.57 -14.31 24.68
CA PRO A 180 -5.77 -15.22 25.48
C PRO A 180 -6.71 -16.33 25.97
N ARG A 181 -6.39 -17.59 25.65
CA ARG A 181 -7.04 -18.70 26.35
C ARG A 181 -6.65 -18.57 27.82
N SER A 182 -7.61 -18.24 28.68
CA SER A 182 -7.49 -18.45 30.10
C SER A 182 -7.32 -19.95 30.33
N ASN A 183 -6.10 -20.40 30.64
CA ASN A 183 -5.87 -21.73 31.17
C ASN A 183 -6.47 -21.76 32.58
N THR A 184 -7.69 -22.25 32.70
CA THR A 184 -8.26 -22.66 33.97
C THR A 184 -7.60 -23.98 34.35
N THR A 185 -6.53 -23.93 35.14
CA THR A 185 -6.05 -25.11 35.87
C THR A 185 -6.94 -25.26 37.10
N THR A 186 -7.84 -26.24 37.05
CA THR A 186 -8.53 -26.78 38.23
C THR A 186 -7.87 -28.09 38.58
N GLY A 187 -7.50 -28.28 39.85
CA GLY A 187 -6.98 -29.53 40.40
C GLY A 187 -5.85 -29.30 41.39
#